data_AF-A0A2K8QMZ2-F1
#
_entry.id   AF-A0A2K8QMZ2-F1
#
_cell.length_a   1.000
_cell.length_b   1.000
_cell.length_c   1.000
_cell.angle_alpha   90.00
_cell.angle_beta   90.00
_cell.angle_gamma   90.00
#
_symmetry.space_group_name_H-M   'P 1'
#
loop_
_entity.id
_entity.type
_entity.pdbx_description
1 polymer ?
#
loop_
_entity_poly.entity_id
_entity_poly.type
_entity_poly.pdbx_seq_one_letter_code
_entity_poly.pdbx_strand_id
1 'polypeptide(L)'
;MLGTRVTMAADFFKKPFREAGINVAIPDREAITFIAEKILTELERGIVRPQTQAVFLNIMQRMKDEQGIDAVILGCTELPLLFNGVTLPVASLDTMQTHINALLDVMLADRSID
;
A
#
# COMPACT_ATOMS: atom_id res chain seq x y z
N MET A 1 4.71 -3.05 -3.60
CA MET A 1 3.50 -3.15 -2.76
C MET A 1 3.89 -3.36 -1.32
N LEU A 2 3.25 -2.65 -0.40
CA LEU A 2 3.38 -2.85 1.05
C LEU A 2 2.03 -3.28 1.61
N GLY A 3 2.03 -4.15 2.60
CA GLY A 3 0.80 -4.65 3.24
C GLY A 3 1.10 -5.75 4.23
N THR A 4 0.09 -6.52 4.62
CA THR A 4 0.33 -7.72 5.45
C THR A 4 1.19 -8.75 4.70
N ARG A 5 1.78 -9.70 5.44
CA ARG A 5 2.53 -10.81 4.83
C ARG A 5 1.67 -11.59 3.84
N VAL A 6 0.40 -11.80 4.16
CA VAL A 6 -0.56 -12.49 3.28
C VAL A 6 -0.80 -11.67 2.02
N THR A 7 -1.09 -10.38 2.14
CA THR A 7 -1.31 -9.49 0.97
C THR A 7 -0.11 -9.47 0.03
N MET A 8 1.11 -9.36 0.56
CA MET A 8 2.33 -9.32 -0.27
C MET A 8 2.65 -10.69 -0.91
N ALA A 9 2.37 -11.80 -0.21
CA ALA A 9 2.62 -13.14 -0.72
C ALA A 9 1.56 -13.60 -1.72
N ALA A 10 0.28 -13.35 -1.44
CA ALA A 10 -0.84 -13.97 -2.12
C ALA A 10 -0.99 -13.50 -3.57
N ASP A 11 -1.19 -14.45 -4.47
CA ASP A 11 -1.26 -14.15 -5.89
C ASP A 11 -2.53 -13.38 -6.27
N PHE A 12 -3.65 -13.63 -5.60
CA PHE A 12 -4.94 -13.03 -5.90
C PHE A 12 -4.92 -11.49 -5.87
N PHE A 13 -4.09 -10.89 -5.01
CA PHE A 13 -4.01 -9.44 -4.87
C PHE A 13 -3.15 -8.82 -5.99
N LYS A 14 -2.16 -9.56 -6.50
CA LYS A 14 -1.26 -9.12 -7.58
C LYS A 14 -1.83 -9.40 -8.96
N LYS A 15 -2.66 -10.44 -9.09
CA LYS A 15 -3.22 -10.92 -10.35
C LYS A 15 -3.95 -9.82 -11.14
N PRO A 16 -4.88 -9.03 -10.56
CA PRO A 16 -5.58 -7.98 -11.30
C PRO A 16 -4.64 -6.91 -11.87
N PHE A 17 -3.59 -6.54 -11.14
CA PHE A 17 -2.58 -5.61 -11.63
C PHE A 17 -1.83 -6.18 -12.83
N ARG A 18 -1.40 -7.45 -12.77
CA ARG A 18 -0.71 -8.10 -13.89
C ARG A 18 -1.62 -8.25 -15.11
N GLU A 19 -2.89 -8.56 -14.91
CA GLU A 19 -3.90 -8.63 -15.98
C GLU A 19 -4.14 -7.26 -16.63
N ALA A 20 -3.97 -6.17 -15.88
CA ALA A 20 -3.96 -4.81 -16.39
C ALA A 20 -2.61 -4.36 -16.99
N GLY A 21 -1.63 -5.26 -17.13
CA GLY A 21 -0.30 -4.95 -17.66
C GLY A 21 0.64 -4.25 -16.67
N ILE A 22 0.30 -4.23 -15.38
CA ILE A 22 1.09 -3.60 -14.31
C ILE A 22 1.95 -4.66 -13.60
N ASN A 23 3.26 -4.46 -13.62
CA ASN A 23 4.19 -5.29 -12.86
C ASN A 23 4.13 -4.94 -11.37
N VAL A 24 4.01 -5.94 -10.50
CA VAL A 24 3.97 -5.74 -9.05
C VAL A 24 5.23 -6.26 -8.39
N ALA A 25 6.05 -5.35 -7.87
CA ALA A 25 7.19 -5.68 -7.03
C ALA A 25 6.79 -5.75 -5.55
N ILE A 26 7.48 -6.61 -4.80
CA ILE A 26 7.38 -6.71 -3.33
C ILE A 26 8.78 -6.51 -2.73
N PRO A 27 8.86 -6.01 -1.48
CA PRO A 27 10.14 -5.86 -0.80
C PRO A 27 10.79 -7.22 -0.49
N ASP A 28 12.05 -7.19 -0.06
CA ASP A 28 12.77 -8.40 0.37
C ASP A 28 12.14 -9.05 1.62
N ARG A 29 12.62 -10.26 1.96
CA ARG A 29 12.06 -11.08 3.04
C ARG A 29 12.16 -10.43 4.43
N GLU A 30 13.23 -9.68 4.68
CA GLU A 30 13.45 -9.00 5.96
C GLU A 30 12.46 -7.84 6.10
N ALA A 31 12.37 -7.01 5.06
CA ALA A 31 11.41 -5.92 4.97
C ALA A 31 9.96 -6.40 5.06
N ILE A 32 9.59 -7.51 4.39
CA ILE A 32 8.26 -8.14 4.52
C ILE A 32 7.96 -8.48 5.99
N THR A 33 8.96 -9.00 6.71
CA THR A 33 8.79 -9.41 8.11
C THR A 33 8.62 -8.20 9.00
N PHE A 34 9.46 -7.19 8.83
CA PHE A 34 9.35 -5.92 9.54
C PHE A 34 8.00 -5.24 9.30
N ILE A 35 7.58 -5.09 8.04
CA ILE A 35 6.32 -4.44 7.68
C ILE A 35 5.14 -5.14 8.34
N ALA A 36 5.05 -6.47 8.21
CA ALA A 36 3.96 -7.24 8.78
C ALA A 36 3.91 -7.15 10.31
N GLU A 37 5.08 -7.19 10.98
CA GLU A 37 5.18 -7.02 12.43
C GLU A 37 4.71 -5.63 12.86
N LYS A 38 5.13 -4.57 12.16
CA LYS A 38 4.79 -3.19 12.52
C LYS A 38 3.35 -2.82 12.23
N ILE A 39 2.74 -3.39 11.19
CA ILE A 39 1.30 -3.30 10.98
C ILE A 39 0.57 -3.86 12.21
N LEU A 40 0.88 -5.09 12.61
CA LEU A 40 0.21 -5.78 13.73
C LEU A 40 0.48 -5.16 15.10
N THR A 41 1.73 -4.79 15.38
CA THR A 41 2.16 -4.40 16.74
C THR A 41 2.03 -2.91 17.01
N GLU A 42 2.00 -2.07 15.97
CA GLU A 42 1.94 -0.62 16.08
C GLU A 42 0.71 -0.05 15.35
N LEU A 43 0.61 -0.23 14.03
CA LEU A 43 -0.38 0.51 13.22
C LEU A 43 -1.83 0.10 13.49
N GLU A 44 -2.12 -1.20 13.65
CA GLU A 44 -3.45 -1.72 14.04
C GLU A 44 -3.89 -1.22 15.43
N ARG A 45 -2.94 -0.74 16.24
CA ARG A 45 -3.20 -0.13 17.55
C ARG A 45 -3.22 1.40 17.50
N GLY A 46 -3.16 1.99 16.31
CA GLY A 46 -3.11 3.43 16.09
C GLY A 46 -1.78 4.09 16.52
N ILE A 47 -0.71 3.31 16.68
CA ILE A 47 0.59 3.82 17.14
C ILE A 47 1.47 4.12 15.92
N VAL A 48 1.87 5.38 15.75
CA VAL A 48 2.83 5.80 14.72
C VAL A 48 4.14 6.21 15.39
N ARG A 49 5.21 5.47 15.11
CA ARG A 49 6.55 5.77 15.62
C ARG A 49 7.42 6.39 14.52
N PRO A 50 8.15 7.49 14.79
CA PRO A 50 9.06 8.09 13.82
C PRO A 50 10.11 7.11 13.27
N GLN A 51 10.62 6.22 14.12
CA GLN A 51 11.61 5.21 13.70
C GLN A 51 11.00 4.18 12.74
N THR A 52 9.78 3.73 13.01
CA THR A 52 9.04 2.82 12.11
C THR A 52 8.79 3.52 10.77
N GLN A 53 8.28 4.75 10.78
CA GLN A 53 8.05 5.54 9.58
C GLN A 53 9.33 5.70 8.74
N ALA A 54 10.46 6.03 9.36
CA ALA A 54 11.75 6.14 8.68
C ALA A 54 12.18 4.82 8.00
N VAL A 55 11.97 3.67 8.65
CA VAL A 55 12.28 2.37 8.04
C VAL A 55 11.37 2.08 6.85
N PHE A 56 10.07 2.39 6.93
CA PHE A 56 9.16 2.24 5.79
C PHE A 56 9.57 3.12 4.61
N LEU A 57 9.96 4.38 4.85
CA LEU A 57 10.47 5.28 3.81
C LEU A 57 11.75 4.73 3.17
N ASN A 58 12.68 4.20 3.98
CA ASN A 58 13.89 3.58 3.48
C ASN A 58 13.60 2.33 2.64
N ILE A 59 12.61 1.51 3.02
CA ILE A 59 12.17 0.37 2.22
C ILE A 59 11.66 0.84 0.86
N MET A 60 10.81 1.88 0.83
CA MET A 60 10.30 2.44 -0.44
C MET A 60 11.43 3.00 -1.31
N GLN A 61 12.40 3.69 -0.70
CA GLN A 61 13.55 4.24 -1.41
C GLN A 61 14.38 3.12 -2.04
N ARG A 62 14.69 2.05 -1.30
CA ARG A 62 15.38 0.87 -1.88
C ARG A 62 14.59 0.21 -2.99
N MET A 63 13.27 0.03 -2.81
CA MET A 63 12.43 -0.52 -3.88
C MET A 63 12.45 0.36 -5.14
N LYS A 64 12.46 1.69 -4.99
CA LYS A 64 12.60 2.62 -6.10
C LYS A 64 13.95 2.45 -6.79
N ASP A 65 15.04 2.44 -6.03
CA ASP A 65 16.40 2.43 -6.57
C ASP A 65 16.79 1.08 -7.17
N GLU A 66 16.37 -0.03 -6.55
CA GLU A 66 16.76 -1.39 -6.94
C GLU A 66 15.76 -2.06 -7.89
N GLN A 67 14.46 -1.79 -7.73
CA GLN A 67 13.39 -2.43 -8.52
C GLN A 67 12.73 -1.48 -9.52
N GLY A 68 13.06 -0.18 -9.49
CA GLY A 68 12.52 0.81 -10.43
C GLY A 68 11.02 1.05 -10.27
N ILE A 69 10.47 0.95 -9.05
CA ILE A 69 9.03 1.18 -8.86
C ILE A 69 8.66 2.66 -9.12
N ASP A 70 7.60 2.89 -9.89
CA ASP A 70 7.06 4.24 -10.13
C ASP A 70 6.08 4.68 -9.03
N ALA A 71 5.45 3.70 -8.37
CA ALA A 71 4.46 3.91 -7.33
C ALA A 71 4.46 2.79 -6.28
N VAL A 72 3.97 3.12 -5.08
CA VAL A 72 3.77 2.18 -3.98
C VAL A 72 2.29 1.93 -3.73
N ILE A 73 1.89 0.66 -3.77
CA ILE A 73 0.54 0.25 -3.36
C ILE A 73 0.51 0.15 -1.83
N LEU A 74 -0.41 0.89 -1.19
CA LEU A 74 -0.72 0.81 0.24
C LEU A 74 -1.80 -0.24 0.46
N GLY A 75 -1.42 -1.52 0.48
CA GLY A 75 -2.33 -2.68 0.51
C GLY A 75 -2.86 -3.04 1.90
N CYS A 76 -2.81 -2.11 2.85
CA CYS A 76 -3.39 -2.24 4.19
C CYS A 76 -3.97 -0.88 4.59
N THR A 77 -5.16 -0.88 5.20
CA THR A 77 -5.94 0.32 5.54
C THR A 77 -5.25 1.23 6.55
N GLU A 78 -4.29 0.72 7.30
CA GLU A 78 -3.53 1.44 8.33
C GLU A 78 -2.28 2.12 7.76
N LEU A 79 -1.82 1.77 6.56
CA LEU A 79 -0.63 2.38 5.97
C LEU A 79 -0.79 3.88 5.67
N PRO A 80 -1.95 4.39 5.22
CA PRO A 80 -2.17 5.83 5.09
C PRO A 80 -1.93 6.61 6.40
N LEU A 81 -2.28 6.04 7.56
CA LEU A 81 -2.02 6.65 8.87
C LEU A 81 -0.52 6.87 9.09
N LEU A 82 0.32 5.91 8.70
CA LEU A 82 1.77 5.99 8.84
C LEU A 82 2.39 7.11 7.99
N PHE A 83 1.78 7.48 6.86
CA PHE A 83 2.35 8.43 5.90
C PHE A 83 1.65 9.78 5.87
N ASN A 84 0.71 10.01 6.79
CA ASN A 84 0.02 11.30 6.89
C ASN A 84 1.03 12.44 7.15
N GLY A 85 1.00 13.47 6.29
CA GLY A 85 1.91 14.60 6.36
C GLY A 85 3.36 14.30 5.95
N VAL A 86 3.63 13.16 5.30
CA VAL A 86 4.98 12.75 4.90
C VAL A 86 5.10 12.66 3.39
N THR A 87 6.17 13.21 2.86
CA THR A 87 6.54 13.07 1.44
C THR A 87 7.08 11.67 1.19
N LEU A 88 6.45 10.93 0.28
CA LEU A 88 6.89 9.60 -0.11
C LEU A 88 7.94 9.65 -1.23
N PRO A 89 8.86 8.66 -1.31
CA PRO A 89 9.87 8.58 -2.38
C PRO A 89 9.29 8.41 -3.79
N VAL A 90 8.09 7.87 -3.87
CA VAL A 90 7.32 7.57 -5.09
C VAL A 90 5.84 7.89 -4.85
N ALA A 91 5.06 8.01 -5.93
CA ALA A 91 3.61 8.17 -5.81
C ALA A 91 2.98 7.00 -5.05
N SER A 92 1.88 7.22 -4.33
CA SER A 92 1.15 6.15 -3.65
C SER A 92 -0.19 5.86 -4.31
N LEU A 93 -0.57 4.58 -4.28
CA LEU A 93 -1.93 4.12 -4.54
C LEU A 93 -2.53 3.66 -3.21
N ASP A 94 -3.38 4.50 -2.63
CA ASP A 94 -4.19 4.13 -1.47
C ASP A 94 -5.36 3.25 -1.95
N THR A 95 -5.30 1.95 -1.62
CA THR A 95 -6.32 1.01 -2.06
C THR A 95 -7.68 1.27 -1.40
N MET A 96 -7.70 1.80 -0.17
CA MET A 96 -8.95 2.13 0.51
C MET A 96 -9.62 3.32 -0.16
N GLN A 97 -8.87 4.40 -0.38
CA GLN A 97 -9.41 5.59 -1.04
C GLN A 97 -9.86 5.29 -2.48
N THR A 98 -9.07 4.50 -3.21
CA THR A 98 -9.44 4.05 -4.57
C THR A 98 -10.73 3.23 -4.55
N HIS A 99 -10.89 2.34 -3.58
CA HIS A 99 -12.09 1.52 -3.44
C HIS A 99 -13.33 2.36 -3.08
N ILE A 100 -13.19 3.33 -2.17
CA ILE A 100 -14.26 4.27 -1.82
C ILE A 100 -14.70 5.07 -3.05
N ASN A 101 -13.76 5.61 -3.82
CA ASN A 101 -14.08 6.36 -5.03
C ASN A 101 -14.85 5.50 -6.04
N ALA A 102 -14.40 4.27 -6.28
CA ALA A 102 -15.09 3.33 -7.17
C ALA A 102 -16.51 2.99 -6.68
N LEU A 103 -16.70 2.82 -5.36
CA LEU A 103 -18.04 2.60 -4.78
C LEU A 103 -18.95 3.82 -5.00
N LEU A 104 -18.43 5.03 -4.79
CA LEU A 104 -19.19 6.26 -5.04
C LEU A 104 -19.58 6.40 -6.51
N ASP A 105 -18.66 6.10 -7.43
CA ASP A 105 -18.94 6.14 -8.87
C ASP A 105 -20.09 5.20 -9.24
N VAL A 106 -20.11 3.97 -8.69
CA VAL A 106 -21.22 3.02 -8.89
C VAL A 106 -22.52 3.56 -8.29
N MET A 107 -22.48 4.04 -7.03
CA MET A 107 -23.67 4.55 -6.33
C MET A 107 -24.27 5.79 -6.99
N LEU A 108 -23.45 6.61 -7.64
CA LEU A 108 -23.88 7.83 -8.34
C LEU A 108 -24.27 7.56 -9.79
N ALA A 109 -23.66 6.58 -10.46
CA ALA A 109 -24.10 6.14 -11.79
C ALA A 109 -25.53 5.57 -11.76
N ASP A 110 -25.90 4.89 -10.66
CA ASP A 110 -27.24 4.34 -10.43
C ASP A 110 -28.30 5.41 -10.13
N ARG A 111 -27.89 6.70 -9.99
CA ARG A 111 -28.80 7.85 -9.84
C ARG A 111 -29.11 8.56 -11.16
N SER A 112 -28.77 7.97 -12.30
CA SER A 112 -29.23 8.44 -13.62
C SER A 112 -30.63 7.94 -13.97
N ILE A 113 -31.55 7.95 -12.99
CA ILE A 113 -32.99 7.76 -13.19
C ILE A 113 -33.69 9.03 -12.68
N ASP A 114 -34.29 9.73 -13.65
CA ASP A 114 -35.11 10.96 -13.64
C ASP A 114 -34.40 12.32 -13.54
#